data_AF-A0A2T6BKQ8-F1
#
_entry.id   AF-A0A2T6BKQ8-F1
#
_cell.length_a   1.000
_cell.length_b   1.000
_cell.length_c   1.000
_cell.angle_alpha   90.00
_cell.angle_beta   90.00
_cell.angle_gamma   90.00
#
_symmetry.space_group_name_H-M   'P 1'
#
loop_
_entity.id
_entity.type
_entity.pdbx_description
1 polymer ?
#
loop_
_entity_poly.entity_id
_entity_poly.type
_entity_poly.pdbx_seq_one_letter_code
_entity_poly.pdbx_strand_id
1 'polypeptide(L)'
;MLKHKGFPSRLPGTDFQFTIRRDNKKGATKLVARERYADRRPPDRRADEGFVWALVQHFGDDSFERGNLDAGRLSWLFGREVIPAEDPFDPESYEALLRLDLNRIRASFPNAFSEEFEG
;
A
#
# COMPACT_ATOMS: atom_id res chain seq x y z
N MET A 1 1.87 -16.67 1.01
CA MET A 1 1.41 -15.31 0.62
C MET A 1 1.31 -15.20 -0.89
N LEU A 2 0.21 -14.62 -1.38
CA LEU A 2 0.03 -14.30 -2.80
C LEU A 2 1.15 -13.36 -3.32
N LYS A 3 1.50 -13.51 -4.59
CA LYS A 3 2.44 -12.63 -5.31
C LYS A 3 1.68 -11.85 -6.38
N HIS A 4 1.55 -10.55 -6.18
CA HIS A 4 0.90 -9.65 -7.14
C HIS A 4 1.74 -9.50 -8.41
N LYS A 5 1.42 -10.27 -9.44
CA LYS A 5 2.15 -10.26 -10.72
C LYS A 5 1.88 -8.94 -11.45
N GLY A 6 2.93 -8.27 -11.91
CA GLY A 6 2.82 -6.97 -12.58
C GLY A 6 2.82 -5.77 -11.63
N PHE A 7 2.69 -5.98 -10.32
CA PHE A 7 2.84 -4.92 -9.33
C PHE A 7 4.33 -4.54 -9.20
N PRO A 8 4.69 -3.24 -9.21
CA PRO A 8 6.08 -2.80 -9.10
C PRO A 8 6.67 -3.20 -7.74
N SER A 9 7.88 -3.77 -7.77
CA SER A 9 8.51 -4.23 -6.52
C SER A 9 9.01 -3.12 -5.60
N ARG A 10 9.26 -1.92 -6.16
CA ARG A 10 9.84 -0.75 -5.49
C ARG A 10 9.54 0.53 -6.27
N LEU A 11 9.73 1.68 -5.63
CA LEU A 11 9.76 2.97 -6.31
C LEU A 11 10.98 3.05 -7.26
N PRO A 12 10.79 3.35 -8.57
CA PRO A 12 11.88 3.43 -9.54
C PRO A 12 13.03 4.35 -9.09
N GLY A 13 14.26 3.96 -9.37
CA GLY A 13 15.45 4.76 -9.02
C GLY A 13 15.78 4.82 -7.52
N THR A 14 15.07 4.08 -6.66
CA THR A 14 15.31 4.09 -5.20
C THR A 14 15.34 2.68 -4.58
N ASP A 15 15.62 2.62 -3.29
CA ASP A 15 15.55 1.39 -2.49
C ASP A 15 14.22 1.20 -1.75
N PHE A 16 13.25 2.13 -1.93
CA PHE A 16 11.94 2.03 -1.29
C PHE A 16 11.14 0.86 -1.87
N GLN A 17 11.12 -0.26 -1.16
CA GLN A 17 10.39 -1.46 -1.56
C GLN A 17 8.88 -1.28 -1.35
N PHE A 18 8.10 -1.82 -2.28
CA PHE A 18 6.65 -1.91 -2.19
C PHE A 18 6.16 -3.34 -1.96
N THR A 19 7.03 -4.33 -2.18
CA THR A 19 6.70 -5.74 -1.93
C THR A 19 7.82 -6.47 -1.21
N ILE A 20 7.44 -7.55 -0.53
CA ILE A 20 8.35 -8.48 0.14
C ILE A 20 8.62 -9.72 -0.72
N ARG A 21 9.88 -10.16 -0.71
CA ARG A 21 10.34 -11.30 -1.53
C ARG A 21 9.99 -12.66 -0.94
N ARG A 22 9.92 -12.75 0.39
CA ARG A 22 9.58 -13.98 1.13
C ARG A 22 8.59 -13.66 2.24
N ASP A 23 7.81 -14.66 2.59
CA ASP A 23 7.01 -14.68 3.80
C ASP A 23 7.91 -14.61 5.05
N ASN A 24 7.33 -14.10 6.13
CA ASN A 24 7.96 -14.07 7.45
C ASN A 24 7.55 -15.33 8.21
N LYS A 25 8.53 -16.05 8.77
CA LYS A 25 8.33 -17.28 9.55
C LYS A 25 7.40 -17.10 10.76
N LYS A 26 7.27 -15.87 11.26
CA LYS A 26 6.40 -15.53 12.40
C LYS A 26 5.00 -15.07 11.98
N GLY A 27 4.64 -15.18 10.70
CA GLY A 27 3.40 -14.61 10.17
C GLY A 27 3.59 -13.20 9.62
N ALA A 28 2.54 -12.66 8.99
CA ALA A 28 2.61 -11.36 8.36
C ALA A 28 2.75 -10.26 9.42
N THR A 29 3.62 -9.27 9.16
CA THR A 29 3.77 -8.13 10.08
C THR A 29 2.43 -7.43 10.28
N LYS A 30 2.00 -7.23 11.52
CA LYS A 30 0.74 -6.54 11.83
C LYS A 30 0.60 -5.21 11.12
N LEU A 31 -0.51 -5.02 10.39
CA LEU A 31 -0.88 -3.71 9.88
C LEU A 31 -1.35 -2.82 11.03
N VAL A 32 -0.75 -1.64 11.12
CA VAL A 32 -1.09 -0.63 12.13
C VAL A 32 -1.37 0.70 11.42
N ALA A 33 -2.46 1.36 11.80
CA ALA A 33 -2.73 2.71 11.30
C ALA A 33 -1.69 3.68 11.87
N ARG A 34 -1.07 4.49 11.00
CA ARG A 34 -0.06 5.48 11.41
C ARG A 34 -0.55 6.90 11.18
N GLU A 35 -0.21 7.78 12.11
CA GLU A 35 -0.49 9.21 11.98
C GLU A 35 0.55 9.86 11.05
N ARG A 36 0.08 10.68 10.09
CA ARG A 36 0.94 11.40 9.14
C ARG A 36 1.08 12.85 9.59
N TYR A 37 2.20 13.17 10.23
CA TYR A 37 2.56 14.54 10.62
C TYR A 37 3.24 15.32 9.47
N ALA A 38 3.22 16.65 9.55
CA ALA A 38 3.71 17.53 8.48
C ALA A 38 5.23 17.45 8.25
N ASP A 39 5.99 17.04 9.27
CA ASP A 39 7.45 16.89 9.27
C ASP A 39 7.95 15.58 8.65
N ARG A 40 7.05 14.76 8.09
CA ARG A 40 7.39 13.57 7.30
C ARG A 40 8.44 13.92 6.25
N ARG A 41 9.55 13.18 6.27
CA ARG A 41 10.69 13.39 5.37
C ARG A 41 10.23 13.33 3.90
N PRO A 42 10.70 14.25 3.03
CA PRO A 42 10.26 14.28 1.63
C PRO A 42 10.41 12.96 0.86
N PRO A 43 11.51 12.18 1.02
CA PRO A 43 11.63 10.88 0.35
C PRO A 43 10.58 9.86 0.77
N ASP A 44 10.18 9.85 2.05
CA ASP A 44 9.12 8.95 2.53
C ASP A 44 7.76 9.33 1.96
N ARG A 45 7.47 10.63 1.82
CA ARG A 45 6.22 11.11 1.18
C ARG A 45 6.15 10.69 -0.29
N ARG A 46 7.26 10.83 -1.03
CA ARG A 46 7.34 10.36 -2.43
C ARG A 46 7.18 8.85 -2.55
N ALA A 47 7.72 8.08 -1.61
CA ALA A 47 7.52 6.64 -1.57
C ALA A 47 6.06 6.27 -1.29
N ASP A 48 5.36 7.00 -0.42
CA ASP A 48 3.92 6.80 -0.23
C ASP A 48 3.14 7.14 -1.52
N GLU A 49 3.44 8.27 -2.15
CA GLU A 49 2.80 8.70 -3.41
C GLU A 49 2.96 7.64 -4.50
N GLY A 50 4.18 7.15 -4.72
CA GLY A 50 4.43 6.10 -5.71
C GLY A 50 3.78 4.76 -5.35
N PHE A 51 3.69 4.44 -4.06
CA PHE A 51 3.01 3.22 -3.62
C PHE A 51 1.50 3.32 -3.84
N VAL A 52 0.89 4.46 -3.51
CA VAL A 52 -0.55 4.71 -3.75
C VAL A 52 -0.87 4.71 -5.23
N TRP A 53 -0.05 5.36 -6.06
CA TRP A 53 -0.17 5.28 -7.51
C TRP A 53 -0.15 3.82 -7.98
N ALA A 54 0.83 3.03 -7.55
CA ALA A 54 0.92 1.62 -7.93
C ALA A 54 -0.30 0.80 -7.47
N LEU A 55 -0.83 1.07 -6.27
CA LEU A 55 -2.06 0.43 -5.78
C LEU A 55 -3.26 0.77 -6.67
N VAL A 56 -3.46 2.06 -7.00
CA VAL A 56 -4.57 2.52 -7.84
C VAL A 56 -4.48 1.91 -9.24
N GLN A 57 -3.32 1.97 -9.88
CA GLN A 57 -3.12 1.43 -11.23
C GLN A 57 -3.30 -0.09 -11.29
N HIS A 58 -3.00 -0.80 -10.21
CA HIS A 58 -3.02 -2.26 -10.20
C HIS A 58 -4.36 -2.85 -9.75
N PHE A 59 -5.00 -2.26 -8.74
CA PHE A 59 -6.20 -2.81 -8.12
C PHE A 59 -7.48 -2.01 -8.38
N GLY A 60 -7.37 -0.71 -8.71
CA GLY A 60 -8.56 0.13 -8.93
C GLY A 60 -9.49 0.18 -7.72
N ASP A 61 -10.78 -0.06 -7.94
CA ASP A 61 -11.82 -0.14 -6.91
C ASP A 61 -12.09 -1.56 -6.39
N ASP A 62 -11.44 -2.56 -6.97
CA ASP A 62 -11.60 -3.95 -6.55
C ASP A 62 -10.93 -4.22 -5.19
N SER A 63 -11.47 -5.22 -4.49
CA SER A 63 -10.81 -5.76 -3.28
C SER A 63 -9.67 -6.71 -3.68
N PHE A 64 -8.62 -6.73 -2.89
CA PHE A 64 -7.42 -7.52 -3.14
C PHE A 64 -6.86 -8.12 -1.85
N GLU A 65 -6.25 -9.31 -1.96
CA GLU A 65 -5.48 -9.87 -0.85
C GLU A 65 -4.24 -9.01 -0.57
N ARG A 66 -3.93 -8.81 0.71
CA ARG A 66 -2.68 -8.16 1.13
C ARG A 66 -1.45 -8.77 0.44
N GLY A 67 -1.37 -10.09 0.35
CA GLY A 67 -0.33 -10.82 -0.38
C GLY A 67 1.09 -10.40 0.01
N ASN A 68 1.90 -10.05 -1.00
CA ASN A 68 3.29 -9.66 -0.81
C ASN A 68 3.52 -8.16 -0.69
N LEU A 69 2.48 -7.34 -0.50
CA LEU A 69 2.64 -5.90 -0.31
C LEU A 69 3.41 -5.60 0.99
N ASP A 70 4.28 -4.59 0.94
CA ASP A 70 5.11 -4.21 2.09
C ASP A 70 4.24 -3.65 3.22
N ALA A 71 4.28 -4.32 4.37
CA ALA A 71 3.50 -3.94 5.54
C ALA A 71 3.89 -2.56 6.08
N GLY A 72 5.16 -2.18 5.93
CA GLY A 72 5.69 -0.89 6.36
C GLY A 72 5.09 0.26 5.57
N ARG A 73 4.92 0.12 4.25
CA ARG A 73 4.21 1.07 3.38
C ARG A 73 2.70 1.02 3.61
N LEU A 74 2.10 -0.18 3.62
CA LEU A 74 0.66 -0.34 3.88
C LEU A 74 0.21 0.34 5.18
N SER A 75 1.00 0.22 6.26
CA SER A 75 0.68 0.84 7.56
C SER A 75 0.56 2.37 7.52
N TRP A 76 1.18 3.06 6.56
CA TRP A 76 1.04 4.52 6.42
C TRP A 76 -0.29 4.93 5.76
N LEU A 77 -0.94 4.00 5.07
CA LEU A 77 -2.19 4.19 4.33
C LEU A 77 -3.38 3.51 5.01
N PHE A 78 -3.10 2.53 5.86
CA PHE A 78 -4.11 1.69 6.49
C PHE A 78 -5.02 2.48 7.43
N GLY A 79 -6.33 2.21 7.34
CA GLY A 79 -7.38 2.92 8.08
C GLY A 79 -7.76 4.27 7.48
N ARG A 80 -7.19 4.63 6.32
CA ARG A 80 -7.49 5.87 5.60
C ARG A 80 -7.71 5.61 4.12
N GLU A 81 -6.62 5.45 3.38
CA GLU A 81 -6.63 5.26 1.93
C GLU A 81 -6.71 3.78 1.55
N VAL A 82 -6.20 2.90 2.42
CA VAL A 82 -6.39 1.45 2.34
C VAL A 82 -7.21 1.03 3.56
N ILE A 83 -8.30 0.30 3.34
CA ILE A 83 -9.23 -0.12 4.39
C ILE A 83 -9.51 -1.63 4.30
N PRO A 84 -9.92 -2.28 5.40
CA PRO A 84 -10.42 -3.66 5.35
C PRO A 84 -11.56 -3.83 4.35
N ALA A 85 -11.55 -4.97 3.65
CA ALA A 85 -12.64 -5.41 2.77
C ALA A 85 -13.38 -6.65 3.33
N GLU A 86 -13.10 -7.02 4.58
CA GLU A 86 -13.68 -8.16 5.29
C GLU A 86 -13.94 -7.80 6.76
N ASP A 87 -14.90 -8.49 7.38
CA ASP A 87 -15.22 -8.39 8.81
C ASP A 87 -15.58 -9.79 9.35
N PRO A 88 -14.82 -10.35 10.31
CA PRO A 88 -13.66 -9.75 11.00
C PRO A 88 -12.42 -9.62 10.10
N PHE A 89 -11.61 -8.59 10.34
CA PHE A 89 -10.34 -8.35 9.65
C PHE A 89 -9.15 -8.83 10.47
N ASP A 90 -8.27 -9.65 9.89
CA ASP A 90 -7.01 -10.07 10.51
C ASP A 90 -5.81 -9.23 10.00
N PRO A 91 -5.25 -8.30 10.80
CA PRO A 91 -4.12 -7.47 10.39
C PRO A 91 -2.79 -8.22 10.25
N GLU A 92 -2.72 -9.49 10.67
CA GLU A 92 -1.53 -10.36 10.63
C GLU A 92 -1.66 -11.50 9.61
N SER A 93 -2.74 -11.51 8.82
CA SER A 93 -2.92 -12.44 7.70
C SER A 93 -2.34 -11.90 6.40
N TYR A 94 -1.74 -12.79 5.61
CA TYR A 94 -1.35 -12.50 4.22
C TYR A 94 -2.52 -12.57 3.24
N GLU A 95 -3.60 -13.24 3.63
CA GLU A 95 -4.81 -13.47 2.83
C GLU A 95 -5.89 -12.41 3.15
N ALA A 96 -5.64 -11.54 4.13
CA ALA A 96 -6.56 -10.48 4.52
C ALA A 96 -6.94 -9.61 3.32
N LEU A 97 -8.25 -9.44 3.12
CA LEU A 97 -8.77 -8.62 2.03
C LEU A 97 -8.75 -7.14 2.39
N LEU A 98 -8.17 -6.35 1.48
CA LEU A 98 -8.07 -4.90 1.53
C LEU A 98 -8.77 -4.29 0.31
N ARG A 99 -9.17 -3.03 0.42
CA ARG A 99 -9.64 -2.23 -0.70
C ARG A 99 -9.19 -0.78 -0.57
N LEU A 100 -9.20 -0.07 -1.69
CA LEU A 100 -8.84 1.35 -1.73
C LEU A 100 -10.06 2.23 -1.47
N ASP A 101 -9.91 3.21 -0.58
CA ASP A 101 -10.86 4.33 -0.52
C ASP A 101 -10.43 5.37 -1.56
N LEU A 102 -10.95 5.22 -2.79
CA LEU A 102 -10.60 6.09 -3.90
C LEU A 102 -10.95 7.55 -3.66
N ASN A 103 -11.99 7.85 -2.88
CA ASN A 103 -12.35 9.23 -2.53
C ASN A 103 -11.28 9.84 -1.63
N ARG A 104 -10.81 9.08 -0.64
CA ARG A 104 -9.72 9.52 0.25
C ARG A 104 -8.40 9.66 -0.50
N ILE A 105 -8.12 8.75 -1.43
CA ILE A 105 -6.93 8.82 -2.28
C ILE A 105 -6.98 10.06 -3.17
N ARG A 106 -8.10 10.36 -3.84
CA ARG A 106 -8.25 11.59 -4.64
C ARG A 106 -7.94 12.86 -3.84
N ALA A 107 -8.36 12.91 -2.57
CA ALA A 107 -8.14 14.07 -1.71
C ALA A 107 -6.68 14.20 -1.22
N SER A 108 -5.99 13.08 -0.98
CA SER A 108 -4.67 13.06 -0.33
C SER A 108 -3.48 12.80 -1.27
N PHE A 109 -3.74 12.17 -2.41
CA PHE A 109 -2.76 11.77 -3.42
C PHE A 109 -3.37 11.94 -4.83
N PRO A 110 -3.68 13.17 -5.26
CA PRO A 110 -4.37 13.41 -6.52
C PRO A 110 -3.62 12.85 -7.74
N ASN A 111 -2.28 12.82 -7.69
CA ASN A 111 -1.42 12.30 -8.75
C ASN A 111 -1.43 10.76 -8.84
N ALA A 112 -2.11 10.04 -7.95
CA ALA A 112 -2.18 8.57 -8.02
C ALA A 112 -2.97 8.06 -9.25
N PHE A 113 -3.76 8.92 -9.90
CA PHE A 113 -4.61 8.59 -11.04
C PHE A 113 -4.00 8.99 -12.39
N SER A 114 -2.79 9.54 -12.44
CA SER A 114 -2.10 9.81 -13.70
C SER A 114 -1.64 8.52 -14.36
N GLU A 115 -1.53 8.54 -15.70
CA GLU A 115 -1.05 7.39 -16.48
C GLU A 115 0.42 7.06 -16.17
N GLU A 116 1.23 8.10 -15.91
CA GLU A 116 2.63 7.98 -15.54
C GLU A 116 2.86 8.51 -14.12
N PHE A 117 3.82 7.91 -13.41
CA PHE A 117 4.26 8.41 -12.10
C PHE A 117 5.44 9.37 -12.27
N GLU A 118 5.25 10.65 -11.93
CA GLU A 118 6.25 11.72 -12.11
C GLU A 118 7.07 12.06 -10.83
N GLY A 119 7.11 11.19 -9.83
CA GLY A 119 7.67 11.49 -8.48
C GLY A 119 9.16 11.21 -8.25
#